data_AF-A0A8T6P631-F1
#
_entry.id   AF-A0A8T6P631-F1
#
_cell.length_a   1.000
_cell.length_b   1.000
_cell.length_c   1.000
_cell.angle_alpha   90.00
_cell.angle_beta   90.00
_cell.angle_gamma   90.00
#
_symmetry.space_group_name_H-M   'P 1'
#
loop_
_entity.id
_entity.type
_entity.pdbx_description
1 polymer ?
#
loop_
_entity_poly.entity_id
_entity_poly.type
_entity_poly.pdbx_seq_one_letter_code
_entity_poly.pdbx_strand_id
1 'polypeptide(L)'
;MSLDSNIILAPKSVTSMLSVSPAHNGLLTLSLLFDSKYLDGFDEWVYETASSISAEDLQAYRAILDLLYDYLSGKHDRVSQMADFPALLSWISEQDPIGMRDTIVDSLLNHYAEKSPTAGLEREPNAEELLLASEESYLAFLETMYQIKGKENKHDPGVITYRYHLLTHPDEMREQIVVRLKAFWEEHAQAEWERVRPIIEESVRAFQSVDLDGLTVFEAIRAVTGRDMSSVWDEDFLAHVEQITFVPSAHIGPYVFPFFHQNSVILMFGARTPPGVRIASTALSRSELLVRLNALADDTRLRIIELLTQQEEMCAQDIMGELSLSQSSASRHLRQLSATGYLVERTHQGAKCYRLNVDRFNDTIKSLSSFVARR
;
A
#
# COMPACT_ATOMS: atom_id res chain seq x y z
N MET A 1 43.49 -26.67 4.55
CA MET A 1 42.04 -26.66 4.87
C MET A 1 41.62 -25.20 4.85
N SER A 2 41.08 -24.69 3.73
CA SER A 2 40.47 -23.36 3.73
C SER A 2 39.05 -23.50 4.28
N LEU A 3 38.71 -22.62 5.21
CA LEU A 3 37.46 -22.56 5.96
C LEU A 3 36.40 -21.80 5.16
N ASP A 4 36.25 -22.13 3.87
CA ASP A 4 35.68 -21.18 2.90
C ASP A 4 34.48 -21.70 2.10
N SER A 5 33.62 -22.53 2.69
CA SER A 5 32.44 -22.99 1.95
C SER A 5 31.14 -23.17 2.72
N ASN A 6 30.99 -22.64 3.95
CA ASN A 6 29.69 -22.58 4.64
C ASN A 6 29.69 -21.60 5.83
N ILE A 7 30.13 -20.34 5.64
CA ILE A 7 29.89 -19.30 6.65
C ILE A 7 28.46 -18.78 6.43
N ILE A 8 27.52 -19.24 7.25
CA ILE A 8 26.18 -18.66 7.32
C ILE A 8 26.33 -17.33 8.07
N LEU A 9 26.25 -16.21 7.35
CA LEU A 9 26.21 -14.89 7.97
C LEU A 9 24.89 -14.75 8.75
N ALA A 10 24.97 -14.23 9.97
CA ALA A 10 23.77 -13.92 10.73
C ALA A 10 22.93 -12.88 9.93
N PRO A 11 21.60 -13.05 9.86
CA PRO A 11 20.74 -12.09 9.17
C PRO A 11 20.94 -10.66 9.71
N LYS A 12 20.97 -9.66 8.81
CA LYS A 12 21.12 -8.25 9.17
C LYS A 12 19.89 -7.79 9.97
N SER A 13 20.11 -7.28 11.18
CA SER A 13 19.06 -6.64 11.97
C SER A 13 18.69 -5.27 11.39
N VAL A 14 17.43 -4.86 11.55
CA VAL A 14 16.92 -3.57 11.07
C VAL A 14 16.64 -2.62 12.24
N THR A 15 16.87 -1.32 12.04
CA THR A 15 16.42 -0.29 12.98
C THR A 15 14.92 -0.08 12.80
N SER A 16 14.11 -0.40 13.82
CA SER A 16 12.65 -0.28 13.75
C SER A 16 12.15 0.94 14.53
N MET A 17 11.24 1.71 13.93
CA MET A 17 10.58 2.86 14.56
C MET A 17 9.07 2.80 14.37
N LEU A 18 8.32 3.43 15.28
CA LEU A 18 6.87 3.62 15.18
C LEU A 18 6.58 5.11 15.03
N SER A 19 5.69 5.49 14.11
CA SER A 19 5.30 6.89 13.89
C SER A 19 3.84 7.01 13.52
N VAL A 20 3.22 8.15 13.86
CA VAL A 20 1.86 8.50 13.43
C VAL A 20 1.84 8.99 11.98
N SER A 21 2.89 9.69 11.57
CA SER A 21 3.10 10.29 10.23
C SER A 21 1.80 10.76 9.53
N PRO A 22 1.25 11.92 9.94
CA PRO A 22 -0.03 12.43 9.41
C PRO A 22 -0.04 12.63 7.89
N ALA A 23 1.06 13.12 7.31
CA ALA A 23 1.17 13.37 5.88
C ALA A 23 1.03 12.08 5.05
N HIS A 24 1.74 11.00 5.43
CA HIS A 24 1.57 9.69 4.78
C HIS A 24 0.16 9.12 4.96
N ASN A 25 -0.44 9.30 6.15
CA ASN A 25 -1.83 8.88 6.37
C ASN A 25 -2.83 9.63 5.48
N GLY A 26 -2.65 10.94 5.29
CA GLY A 26 -3.48 11.74 4.37
C GLY A 26 -3.34 11.31 2.92
N LEU A 27 -2.10 11.13 2.44
CA LEU A 27 -1.82 10.66 1.07
C LEU A 27 -2.38 9.26 0.82
N LEU A 28 -2.14 8.33 1.75
CA LEU A 28 -2.68 6.97 1.64
C LEU A 28 -4.21 6.99 1.67
N THR A 29 -4.83 7.76 2.58
CA THR A 29 -6.30 7.80 2.69
C THR A 29 -6.96 8.22 1.38
N LEU A 30 -6.40 9.23 0.69
CA LEU A 30 -6.85 9.61 -0.65
C LEU A 30 -6.65 8.47 -1.67
N SER A 31 -5.50 7.79 -1.64
CA SER A 31 -5.20 6.68 -2.56
C SER A 31 -6.20 5.52 -2.44
N LEU A 32 -6.65 5.23 -1.22
CA LEU A 32 -7.60 4.16 -0.92
C LEU A 32 -8.96 4.38 -1.59
N LEU A 33 -9.38 5.64 -1.81
CA LEU A 33 -10.63 5.93 -2.50
C LEU A 33 -10.66 5.32 -3.91
N PHE A 34 -9.54 5.34 -4.62
CA PHE A 34 -9.42 4.73 -5.96
C PHE A 34 -9.29 3.22 -5.89
N ASP A 35 -8.52 2.73 -4.92
CA ASP A 35 -8.27 1.30 -4.76
C ASP A 35 -9.52 0.54 -4.30
N SER A 36 -10.50 1.22 -3.71
CA SER A 36 -11.80 0.66 -3.30
C SER A 36 -12.59 0.00 -4.44
N LYS A 37 -12.30 0.37 -5.71
CA LYS A 37 -12.86 -0.27 -6.90
C LYS A 37 -12.29 -1.67 -7.15
N TYR A 38 -11.12 -1.96 -6.62
CA TYR A 38 -10.34 -3.18 -6.91
C TYR A 38 -10.06 -4.03 -5.68
N LEU A 39 -10.15 -3.47 -4.48
CA LEU A 39 -9.82 -4.11 -3.20
C LEU A 39 -10.96 -3.97 -2.20
N ASP A 40 -11.03 -4.96 -1.30
CA ASP A 40 -12.06 -5.08 -0.27
C ASP A 40 -11.50 -5.02 1.14
N GLY A 41 -12.33 -4.58 2.08
CA GLY A 41 -12.01 -4.63 3.50
C GLY A 41 -11.26 -3.40 4.01
N PHE A 42 -11.32 -2.29 3.27
CA PHE A 42 -11.03 -0.97 3.83
C PHE A 42 -12.08 -0.58 4.88
N ASP A 43 -11.80 0.47 5.64
CA ASP A 43 -12.80 1.07 6.53
C ASP A 43 -13.99 1.63 5.74
N GLU A 44 -15.18 1.63 6.35
CA GLU A 44 -16.42 2.07 5.72
C GLU A 44 -16.33 3.51 5.19
N TRP A 45 -15.62 4.38 5.90
CA TRP A 45 -15.40 5.76 5.51
C TRP A 45 -14.81 5.90 4.09
N VAL A 46 -13.94 4.96 3.69
CA VAL A 46 -13.32 4.96 2.34
C VAL A 46 -14.38 4.78 1.26
N TYR A 47 -15.30 3.84 1.45
CA TYR A 47 -16.34 3.53 0.47
C TYR A 47 -17.39 4.64 0.41
N GLU A 48 -17.83 5.15 1.56
CA GLU A 48 -18.78 6.26 1.66
C GLU A 48 -18.21 7.52 0.99
N THR A 49 -16.98 7.90 1.35
CA THR A 49 -16.31 9.08 0.79
C THR A 49 -16.11 8.94 -0.71
N ALA A 50 -15.61 7.79 -1.19
CA ALA A 50 -15.45 7.56 -2.62
C ALA A 50 -16.78 7.66 -3.39
N SER A 51 -17.90 7.23 -2.79
CA SER A 51 -19.22 7.35 -3.42
C SER A 51 -19.80 8.77 -3.41
N SER A 52 -19.32 9.63 -2.50
CA SER A 52 -19.77 11.02 -2.38
C SER A 52 -19.09 11.98 -3.36
N ILE A 53 -17.92 11.60 -3.89
CA ILE A 53 -17.13 12.40 -4.82
C ILE A 53 -17.54 12.07 -6.26
N SER A 54 -17.63 13.10 -7.10
CA SER A 54 -17.97 12.92 -8.52
C SER A 54 -16.91 12.07 -9.25
N ALA A 55 -17.32 11.36 -10.31
CA ALA A 55 -16.38 10.55 -11.09
C ALA A 55 -15.27 11.41 -11.73
N GLU A 56 -15.61 12.63 -12.15
CA GLU A 56 -14.68 13.61 -12.73
C GLU A 56 -13.66 14.09 -11.69
N ASP A 57 -14.09 14.41 -10.47
CA ASP A 57 -13.18 14.81 -9.41
C ASP A 57 -12.28 13.65 -8.96
N LEU A 58 -12.80 12.43 -8.86
CA LEU A 58 -11.98 11.25 -8.59
C LEU A 58 -10.91 11.04 -9.66
N GLN A 59 -11.23 11.30 -10.93
CA GLN A 59 -10.27 11.23 -12.03
C GLN A 59 -9.17 12.28 -11.87
N ALA A 60 -9.54 13.53 -11.54
CA ALA A 60 -8.60 14.62 -11.30
C ALA A 60 -7.71 14.33 -10.08
N TYR A 61 -8.27 13.86 -8.97
CA TYR A 61 -7.50 13.45 -7.80
C TYR A 61 -6.54 12.32 -8.11
N ARG A 62 -6.96 11.33 -8.92
CA ARG A 62 -6.09 10.23 -9.32
C ARG A 62 -4.89 10.73 -10.11
N ALA A 63 -5.10 11.62 -11.08
CA ALA A 63 -4.04 12.21 -11.88
C ALA A 63 -3.00 12.94 -11.01
N ILE A 64 -3.48 13.80 -10.11
CA ILE A 64 -2.64 14.56 -9.18
C ILE A 64 -1.88 13.65 -8.23
N LEU A 65 -2.52 12.64 -7.69
CA LEU A 65 -1.88 11.73 -6.74
C LEU A 65 -0.81 10.88 -7.44
N ASP A 66 -1.04 10.41 -8.67
CA ASP A 66 -0.03 9.70 -9.45
C ASP A 66 1.20 10.60 -9.69
N LEU A 67 1.02 11.86 -10.12
CA LEU A 67 2.12 12.83 -10.26
C LEU A 67 2.83 13.12 -8.94
N LEU A 68 2.08 13.27 -7.85
CA LEU A 68 2.64 13.55 -6.54
C LEU A 68 3.44 12.35 -6.01
N TYR A 69 3.02 11.11 -6.25
CA TYR A 69 3.82 9.94 -5.89
C TYR A 69 5.16 9.91 -6.63
N ASP A 70 5.17 10.21 -7.92
CA ASP A 70 6.40 10.32 -8.71
C ASP A 70 7.30 11.43 -8.15
N TYR A 71 6.73 12.60 -7.79
CA TYR A 71 7.47 13.70 -7.19
C TYR A 71 8.05 13.37 -5.80
N LEU A 72 7.25 12.71 -4.96
CA LEU A 72 7.63 12.36 -3.59
C LEU A 72 8.56 11.15 -3.51
N SER A 73 8.75 10.43 -4.62
CA SER A 73 9.77 9.40 -4.76
C SER A 73 11.12 9.96 -4.30
N GLY A 74 11.76 9.28 -3.35
CA GLY A 74 13.01 9.73 -2.78
C GLY A 74 12.91 10.87 -1.73
N LYS A 75 11.70 11.29 -1.33
CA LYS A 75 11.49 12.41 -0.37
C LYS A 75 10.72 12.00 0.89
N HIS A 76 10.56 10.71 1.15
CA HIS A 76 9.76 10.19 2.27
C HIS A 76 10.29 10.59 3.66
N ASP A 77 11.59 10.83 3.81
CA ASP A 77 12.16 11.39 5.05
C ASP A 77 11.64 12.80 5.33
N ARG A 78 11.54 13.63 4.28
CA ARG A 78 10.98 14.98 4.37
C ARG A 78 9.49 14.93 4.69
N VAL A 79 8.74 14.05 4.02
CA VAL A 79 7.30 13.86 4.28
C VAL A 79 7.06 13.38 5.72
N SER A 80 7.92 12.50 6.25
CA SER A 80 7.83 12.00 7.63
C SER A 80 8.01 13.07 8.70
N GLN A 81 8.71 14.15 8.37
CA GLN A 81 8.95 15.28 9.28
C GLN A 81 7.80 16.31 9.27
N MET A 82 6.82 16.18 8.37
CA MET A 82 5.67 17.09 8.31
C MET A 82 4.78 16.90 9.53
N ALA A 83 4.47 18.02 10.19
CA ALA A 83 3.65 18.01 11.40
C ALA A 83 2.21 17.54 11.13
N ASP A 84 1.66 17.90 9.98
CA ASP A 84 0.31 17.53 9.54
C ASP A 84 0.21 17.54 8.00
N PHE A 85 -0.98 17.24 7.48
CA PHE A 85 -1.25 17.27 6.04
C PHE A 85 -1.21 18.70 5.45
N PRO A 86 -1.78 19.75 6.10
CA PRO A 86 -1.59 21.13 5.66
C PRO A 86 -0.12 21.58 5.53
N ALA A 87 0.77 21.14 6.43
CA ALA A 87 2.20 21.44 6.34
C ALA A 87 2.84 20.82 5.08
N LEU A 88 2.41 19.62 4.68
CA LEU A 88 2.82 19.02 3.40
C LEU A 88 2.39 19.91 2.22
N LEU A 89 1.13 20.38 2.22
CA LEU A 89 0.61 21.24 1.14
C LEU A 89 1.33 22.60 1.07
N SER A 90 1.63 23.20 2.22
CA SER A 90 2.44 24.43 2.29
C SER A 90 3.83 24.21 1.74
N TRP A 91 4.47 23.08 2.06
CA TRP A 91 5.78 22.76 1.50
C TRP A 91 5.72 22.56 -0.02
N ILE A 92 4.69 21.88 -0.56
CA ILE A 92 4.51 21.68 -2.00
C ILE A 92 4.30 23.03 -2.72
N SER A 93 3.53 23.96 -2.15
CA SER A 93 3.25 25.26 -2.78
C SER A 93 4.49 26.15 -2.91
N GLU A 94 5.49 25.94 -2.07
CA GLU A 94 6.78 26.64 -2.08
C GLU A 94 7.79 26.08 -3.11
N GLN A 95 7.49 24.93 -3.73
CA GLN A 95 8.41 24.31 -4.68
C GLN A 95 8.39 25.01 -6.04
N ASP A 96 9.54 24.99 -6.72
CA ASP A 96 9.66 25.46 -8.10
C ASP A 96 8.87 24.53 -9.05
N PRO A 97 7.88 25.05 -9.80
CA PRO A 97 7.02 24.21 -10.64
C PRO A 97 7.76 23.45 -11.73
N ILE A 98 8.78 24.07 -12.34
CA ILE A 98 9.60 23.44 -13.39
C ILE A 98 10.43 22.31 -12.79
N GLY A 99 11.16 22.59 -11.70
CA GLY A 99 11.92 21.56 -10.99
C GLY A 99 11.07 20.41 -10.44
N MET A 100 9.82 20.68 -10.05
CA MET A 100 8.86 19.62 -9.69
C MET A 100 8.55 18.71 -10.88
N ARG A 101 8.24 19.29 -12.04
CA ARG A 101 7.97 18.51 -13.26
C ARG A 101 9.17 17.67 -13.65
N ASP A 102 10.36 18.26 -13.66
CA ASP A 102 11.60 17.56 -14.07
C ASP A 102 11.87 16.38 -13.14
N THR A 103 11.70 16.58 -11.83
CA THR A 103 11.77 15.48 -10.84
C THR A 103 10.77 14.36 -11.11
N ILE A 104 9.52 14.69 -11.50
CA ILE A 104 8.49 13.69 -11.82
C ILE A 104 8.88 12.90 -13.06
N VAL A 105 9.31 13.58 -14.11
CA VAL A 105 9.75 12.97 -15.37
C VAL A 105 10.94 12.06 -15.12
N ASP A 106 11.95 12.52 -14.38
CA ASP A 106 13.12 11.72 -14.00
C ASP A 106 12.72 10.48 -13.22
N SER A 107 11.82 10.62 -12.22
CA SER A 107 11.34 9.48 -11.43
C SER A 107 10.61 8.47 -12.31
N LEU A 108 9.77 8.93 -13.24
CA LEU A 108 9.08 8.07 -14.19
C LEU A 108 10.08 7.30 -15.06
N LEU A 109 11.00 8.00 -15.72
CA LEU A 109 11.98 7.38 -16.61
C LEU A 109 12.87 6.37 -15.86
N ASN A 110 13.37 6.73 -14.67
CA ASN A 110 14.25 5.87 -13.88
C ASN A 110 13.54 4.62 -13.34
N HIS A 111 12.35 4.77 -12.74
CA HIS A 111 11.57 3.63 -12.22
C HIS A 111 11.22 2.60 -13.30
N TYR A 112 11.14 3.05 -14.54
CA TYR A 112 10.80 2.23 -15.70
C TYR A 112 12.04 1.66 -16.41
N ALA A 113 13.16 2.37 -16.44
CA ALA A 113 14.44 1.88 -16.94
C ALA A 113 14.93 0.64 -16.17
N GLU A 114 14.68 0.59 -14.86
CA GLU A 114 15.01 -0.57 -14.01
C GLU A 114 14.16 -1.81 -14.32
N LYS A 115 12.94 -1.62 -14.83
CA LYS A 115 11.95 -2.70 -15.03
C LYS A 115 11.84 -3.19 -16.47
N SER A 116 12.40 -2.46 -17.43
CA SER A 116 12.39 -2.81 -18.85
C SER A 116 13.71 -3.47 -19.27
N PRO A 117 13.70 -4.76 -19.68
CA PRO A 117 14.90 -5.43 -20.16
C PRO A 117 15.35 -4.97 -21.56
N THR A 118 14.49 -4.31 -22.33
CA THR A 118 14.77 -3.80 -23.69
C THR A 118 15.02 -2.29 -23.70
N ALA A 119 15.76 -1.78 -24.69
CA ALA A 119 15.95 -0.33 -24.87
C ALA A 119 14.63 0.33 -25.28
N GLY A 120 14.11 1.21 -24.42
CA GLY A 120 12.98 2.09 -24.70
C GLY A 120 13.36 3.58 -24.61
N LEU A 121 12.33 4.43 -24.70
CA LEU A 121 12.46 5.90 -24.64
C LEU A 121 13.27 6.37 -23.43
N GLU A 122 13.20 5.65 -22.31
CA GLU A 122 13.90 5.94 -21.06
C GLU A 122 15.43 5.86 -21.12
N ARG A 123 16.00 5.31 -22.20
CA ARG A 123 17.46 5.25 -22.40
C ARG A 123 17.96 6.24 -23.46
N GLU A 124 17.06 7.02 -24.06
CA GLU A 124 17.42 8.01 -25.07
C GLU A 124 18.10 9.23 -24.42
N PRO A 125 19.14 9.82 -25.04
CA PRO A 125 19.84 11.00 -24.48
C PRO A 125 18.95 12.23 -24.23
N ASN A 126 17.78 12.30 -24.86
CA ASN A 126 16.77 13.35 -24.70
C ASN A 126 15.40 12.76 -24.33
N ALA A 127 15.38 11.69 -23.54
CA ALA A 127 14.17 10.98 -23.10
C ALA A 127 13.10 11.93 -22.54
N GLU A 128 13.49 12.91 -21.73
CA GLU A 128 12.57 13.90 -21.15
C GLU A 128 11.82 14.71 -22.22
N GLU A 129 12.56 15.24 -23.20
CA GLU A 129 11.99 16.00 -24.32
C GLU A 129 11.07 15.14 -25.18
N LEU A 130 11.48 13.89 -25.46
CA LEU A 130 10.70 12.95 -26.26
C LEU A 130 9.41 12.51 -25.54
N LEU A 131 9.47 12.32 -24.22
CA LEU A 131 8.34 11.92 -23.41
C LEU A 131 7.24 12.98 -23.45
N LEU A 132 7.62 14.26 -23.35
CA LEU A 132 6.71 15.40 -23.29
C LEU A 132 6.47 16.05 -24.67
N ALA A 133 6.97 15.46 -25.76
CA ALA A 133 6.84 16.01 -27.10
C ALA A 133 5.39 16.03 -27.62
N SER A 134 4.59 15.04 -27.24
CA SER A 134 3.16 14.97 -27.56
C SER A 134 2.42 14.06 -26.58
N GLU A 135 1.10 14.19 -26.52
CA GLU A 135 0.26 13.32 -25.67
C GLU A 135 0.36 11.86 -26.12
N GLU A 136 0.46 11.62 -27.42
CA GLU A 136 0.62 10.28 -27.99
C GLU A 136 1.94 9.63 -27.57
N SER A 137 3.06 10.38 -27.55
CA SER A 137 4.34 9.88 -27.06
C SER A 137 4.26 9.49 -25.58
N TYR A 138 3.65 10.35 -24.76
CA TYR A 138 3.47 10.09 -23.33
C TYR A 138 2.57 8.86 -23.08
N LEU A 139 1.46 8.75 -23.80
CA LEU A 139 0.55 7.62 -23.72
C LEU A 139 1.24 6.32 -24.14
N ALA A 140 1.96 6.32 -25.27
CA ALA A 140 2.69 5.15 -25.77
C ALA A 140 3.74 4.66 -24.77
N PHE A 141 4.46 5.59 -24.13
CA PHE A 141 5.39 5.28 -23.05
C PHE A 141 4.67 4.58 -21.89
N LEU A 142 3.59 5.17 -21.36
CA LEU A 142 2.84 4.60 -20.25
C LEU A 142 2.23 3.23 -20.59
N GLU A 143 1.64 3.07 -21.77
CA GLU A 143 1.05 1.81 -22.23
C GLU A 143 2.09 0.68 -22.26
N THR A 144 3.27 0.94 -22.82
CA THR A 144 4.39 0.00 -22.82
C THR A 144 4.72 -0.43 -21.39
N MET A 145 4.77 0.51 -20.46
CA MET A 145 5.08 0.22 -19.07
C MET A 145 3.97 -0.53 -18.32
N TYR A 146 2.71 -0.29 -18.67
CA TYR A 146 1.58 -1.01 -18.08
C TYR A 146 1.46 -2.45 -18.58
N GLN A 147 1.83 -2.70 -19.84
CA GLN A 147 1.97 -4.05 -20.38
C GLN A 147 3.04 -4.84 -19.62
N ILE A 148 4.22 -4.26 -19.39
CA ILE A 148 5.29 -4.88 -18.59
C ILE A 148 4.81 -5.26 -17.18
N LYS A 149 3.91 -4.47 -16.58
CA LYS A 149 3.36 -4.73 -15.25
C LYS A 149 2.19 -5.72 -15.23
N GLY A 150 1.77 -6.29 -16.37
CA GLY A 150 0.58 -7.13 -16.48
C GLY A 150 -0.70 -6.41 -16.03
N LYS A 151 -0.73 -5.08 -16.19
CA LYS A 151 -1.85 -4.19 -15.83
C LYS A 151 -2.54 -3.63 -17.08
N GLU A 152 -2.53 -4.41 -18.15
CA GLU A 152 -3.23 -4.11 -19.40
C GLU A 152 -4.67 -3.69 -19.09
N ASN A 153 -5.12 -2.56 -19.67
CA ASN A 153 -6.48 -2.02 -19.53
C ASN A 153 -6.89 -1.47 -18.14
N LYS A 154 -5.93 -1.10 -17.26
CA LYS A 154 -6.25 -0.54 -15.92
C LYS A 154 -6.16 0.99 -15.81
N HIS A 155 -6.14 1.69 -16.94
CA HIS A 155 -5.93 3.12 -16.96
C HIS A 155 -7.11 3.84 -17.57
N ASP A 156 -7.56 4.87 -16.87
CA ASP A 156 -8.57 5.77 -17.33
C ASP A 156 -7.91 6.78 -18.30
N PRO A 157 -8.29 6.80 -19.59
CA PRO A 157 -7.66 7.68 -20.57
C PRO A 157 -7.64 9.14 -20.15
N GLY A 158 -8.70 9.65 -19.52
CA GLY A 158 -8.71 11.05 -19.10
C GLY A 158 -7.85 11.33 -17.88
N VAL A 159 -7.50 10.32 -17.06
CA VAL A 159 -6.40 10.47 -16.07
C VAL A 159 -5.08 10.72 -16.79
N ILE A 160 -4.80 9.96 -17.85
CA ILE A 160 -3.54 10.09 -18.60
C ILE A 160 -3.48 11.43 -19.32
N THR A 161 -4.54 11.81 -20.03
CA THR A 161 -4.65 13.11 -20.71
C THR A 161 -4.47 14.27 -19.72
N TYR A 162 -5.13 14.22 -18.56
CA TYR A 162 -4.99 15.28 -17.56
C TYR A 162 -3.59 15.32 -16.93
N ARG A 163 -2.95 14.16 -16.68
CA ARG A 163 -1.54 14.12 -16.24
C ARG A 163 -0.61 14.77 -17.25
N TYR A 164 -0.76 14.46 -18.54
CA TYR A 164 0.04 15.05 -19.60
C TYR A 164 -0.16 16.57 -19.70
N HIS A 165 -1.41 17.03 -19.62
CA HIS A 165 -1.74 18.46 -19.57
C HIS A 165 -0.99 19.17 -18.43
N LEU A 166 -1.05 18.62 -17.21
CA LEU A 166 -0.36 19.21 -16.06
C LEU A 166 1.16 19.19 -16.23
N LEU A 167 1.76 18.10 -16.72
CA LEU A 167 3.21 18.03 -16.96
C LEU A 167 3.70 19.06 -17.98
N THR A 168 2.88 19.41 -18.97
CA THR A 168 3.20 20.45 -19.96
C THR A 168 2.89 21.87 -19.49
N HIS A 169 2.19 22.03 -18.35
CA HIS A 169 1.83 23.30 -17.71
C HIS A 169 2.25 23.29 -16.23
N PRO A 170 3.57 23.35 -15.93
CA PRO A 170 4.09 23.10 -14.57
C PRO A 170 3.52 24.03 -13.50
N ASP A 171 3.30 25.32 -13.80
CA ASP A 171 2.66 26.25 -12.87
C ASP A 171 1.25 25.79 -12.46
N GLU A 172 0.45 25.41 -13.46
CA GLU A 172 -0.90 24.86 -13.25
C GLU A 172 -0.82 23.52 -12.51
N MET A 173 0.15 22.65 -12.82
CA MET A 173 0.36 21.39 -12.10
C MET A 173 0.51 21.60 -10.60
N ARG A 174 1.47 22.45 -10.18
CA ARG A 174 1.68 22.71 -8.75
C ARG A 174 0.43 23.33 -8.13
N GLU A 175 -0.19 24.29 -8.79
CA GLU A 175 -1.42 24.93 -8.31
C GLU A 175 -2.56 23.92 -8.13
N GLN A 176 -2.84 23.09 -9.14
CA GLN A 176 -3.91 22.09 -9.09
C GLN A 176 -3.64 21.01 -8.04
N ILE A 177 -2.39 20.56 -7.87
CA ILE A 177 -2.00 19.66 -6.78
C ILE A 177 -2.39 20.28 -5.42
N VAL A 178 -1.98 21.53 -5.17
CA VAL A 178 -2.23 22.18 -3.88
C VAL A 178 -3.71 22.47 -3.67
N VAL A 179 -4.38 23.07 -4.65
CA VAL A 179 -5.80 23.48 -4.55
C VAL A 179 -6.69 22.28 -4.32
N ARG A 180 -6.54 21.21 -5.10
CA ARG A 180 -7.43 20.05 -4.99
C ARG A 180 -7.15 19.25 -3.72
N LEU A 181 -5.89 18.99 -3.38
CA LEU A 181 -5.59 18.28 -2.13
C LEU A 181 -6.02 19.08 -0.89
N LYS A 182 -5.98 20.41 -0.95
CA LYS A 182 -6.54 21.26 0.09
C LYS A 182 -8.07 21.13 0.17
N ALA A 183 -8.77 21.18 -0.96
CA ALA A 183 -10.23 20.99 -1.00
C ALA A 183 -10.62 19.61 -0.42
N PHE A 184 -9.94 18.53 -0.84
CA PHE A 184 -10.14 17.20 -0.28
C PHE A 184 -9.93 17.17 1.24
N TRP A 185 -8.87 17.83 1.72
CA TRP A 185 -8.59 17.91 3.14
C TRP A 185 -9.71 18.63 3.91
N GLU A 186 -10.09 19.83 3.47
CA GLU A 186 -11.07 20.67 4.14
C GLU A 186 -12.49 20.07 4.08
N GLU A 187 -12.86 19.44 2.98
CA GLU A 187 -14.21 18.92 2.76
C GLU A 187 -14.42 17.52 3.33
N HIS A 188 -13.38 16.67 3.33
CA HIS A 188 -13.52 15.25 3.67
C HIS A 188 -12.58 14.78 4.77
N ALA A 189 -11.26 15.01 4.61
CA ALA A 189 -10.27 14.29 5.40
C ALA A 189 -9.97 14.92 6.78
N GLN A 190 -10.20 16.22 6.98
CA GLN A 190 -9.83 16.91 8.22
C GLN A 190 -10.63 16.39 9.42
N ALA A 191 -11.96 16.41 9.33
CA ALA A 191 -12.83 15.93 10.41
C ALA A 191 -12.59 14.44 10.70
N GLU A 192 -12.34 13.67 9.65
CA GLU A 192 -12.02 12.26 9.78
C GLU A 192 -10.68 12.04 10.48
N TRP A 193 -9.65 12.79 10.11
CA TRP A 193 -8.35 12.74 10.76
C TRP A 193 -8.45 13.03 12.26
N GLU A 194 -9.21 14.05 12.65
CA GLU A 194 -9.45 14.38 14.06
C GLU A 194 -10.13 13.23 14.81
N ARG A 195 -11.06 12.53 14.15
CA ARG A 195 -11.76 11.35 14.69
C ARG A 195 -10.83 10.15 14.88
N VAL A 196 -9.97 9.84 13.91
CA VAL A 196 -9.15 8.61 13.91
C VAL A 196 -7.75 8.79 14.51
N ARG A 197 -7.23 10.02 14.60
CA ARG A 197 -5.90 10.28 15.17
C ARG A 197 -5.70 9.64 16.55
N PRO A 198 -6.64 9.70 17.52
CA PRO A 198 -6.45 9.05 18.83
C PRO A 198 -6.26 7.52 18.73
N ILE A 199 -6.92 6.88 17.77
CA ILE A 199 -6.82 5.43 17.51
C ILE A 199 -5.43 5.09 16.95
N ILE A 200 -4.93 5.91 16.03
CA ILE A 200 -3.60 5.76 15.42
C ILE A 200 -2.50 5.96 16.48
N GLU A 201 -2.59 7.04 17.27
CA GLU A 201 -1.66 7.32 18.36
C GLU A 201 -1.66 6.20 19.42
N GLU A 202 -2.84 5.67 19.73
CA GLU A 202 -2.94 4.53 20.65
C GLU A 202 -2.27 3.28 20.08
N SER A 203 -2.44 2.99 18.78
CA SER A 203 -1.74 1.89 18.12
C SER A 203 -0.21 2.09 18.19
N VAL A 204 0.29 3.29 17.95
CA VAL A 204 1.73 3.61 18.13
C VAL A 204 2.18 3.34 19.56
N ARG A 205 1.49 3.86 20.57
CA ARG A 205 1.81 3.63 21.99
C ARG A 205 1.78 2.15 22.36
N ALA A 206 0.84 1.39 21.79
CA ALA A 206 0.72 -0.04 22.00
C ALA A 206 1.95 -0.82 21.54
N PHE A 207 2.49 -0.47 20.37
CA PHE A 207 3.66 -1.14 19.81
C PHE A 207 4.99 -0.69 20.42
N GLN A 208 5.04 0.43 21.16
CA GLN A 208 6.23 0.83 21.90
C GLN A 208 6.64 -0.17 23.00
N SER A 209 5.73 -1.04 23.46
CA SER A 209 6.07 -2.10 24.42
C SER A 209 6.59 -3.39 23.77
N VAL A 210 6.61 -3.46 22.44
CA VAL A 210 7.13 -4.62 21.69
C VAL A 210 8.62 -4.43 21.50
N ASP A 211 9.39 -5.42 21.92
CA ASP A 211 10.82 -5.46 21.64
C ASP A 211 11.04 -5.80 20.17
N LEU A 212 11.54 -4.82 19.41
CA LEU A 212 11.87 -4.96 18.00
C LEU A 212 13.40 -4.98 17.77
N ASP A 213 14.20 -4.92 18.85
CA ASP A 213 15.64 -4.84 18.75
C ASP A 213 16.23 -6.18 18.26
N GLY A 214 17.19 -6.09 17.35
CA GLY A 214 17.87 -7.26 16.80
C GLY A 214 17.04 -8.09 15.81
N LEU A 215 15.77 -7.73 15.55
CA LEU A 215 14.95 -8.40 14.56
C LEU A 215 15.42 -8.09 13.13
N THR A 216 15.29 -9.06 12.24
CA THR A 216 15.35 -8.84 10.79
C THR A 216 14.15 -8.04 10.29
N VAL A 217 14.21 -7.54 9.06
CA VAL A 217 13.10 -6.82 8.42
C VAL A 217 11.80 -7.63 8.44
N PHE A 218 11.84 -8.91 8.04
CA PHE A 218 10.64 -9.76 8.01
C PHE A 218 10.13 -10.12 9.40
N GLU A 219 11.02 -10.33 10.38
CA GLU A 219 10.61 -10.57 11.76
C GLU A 219 9.93 -9.33 12.35
N ALA A 220 10.48 -8.13 12.13
CA ALA A 220 9.88 -6.88 12.55
C ALA A 220 8.50 -6.67 11.89
N ILE A 221 8.39 -6.92 10.57
CA ILE A 221 7.10 -6.87 9.85
C ILE A 221 6.11 -7.86 10.45
N ARG A 222 6.53 -9.09 10.74
CA ARG A 222 5.67 -10.11 11.33
C ARG A 222 5.25 -9.74 12.75
N ALA A 223 6.14 -9.18 13.56
CA ALA A 223 5.83 -8.72 14.91
C ALA A 223 4.79 -7.60 14.92
N VAL A 224 4.92 -6.60 14.02
CA VAL A 224 4.04 -5.43 13.99
C VAL A 224 2.74 -5.69 13.22
N THR A 225 2.83 -6.35 12.06
CA THR A 225 1.71 -6.55 11.11
C THR A 225 1.10 -7.95 11.19
N GLY A 226 1.73 -8.90 11.90
CA GLY A 226 1.21 -10.27 12.01
C GLY A 226 1.17 -10.99 10.66
N ARG A 227 1.85 -10.43 9.65
CA ARG A 227 1.88 -10.95 8.28
C ARG A 227 3.27 -11.48 7.99
N ASP A 228 3.29 -12.60 7.30
CA ASP A 228 4.50 -13.10 6.67
C ASP A 228 4.60 -12.50 5.27
N MET A 229 5.61 -11.65 5.05
CA MET A 229 5.83 -10.97 3.77
C MET A 229 7.00 -11.57 2.98
N SER A 230 7.62 -12.63 3.49
CA SER A 230 8.77 -13.29 2.85
C SER A 230 8.46 -13.89 1.47
N SER A 231 7.20 -14.25 1.20
CA SER A 231 6.79 -14.74 -0.13
C SER A 231 6.31 -13.63 -1.07
N VAL A 232 6.18 -12.39 -0.57
CA VAL A 232 5.63 -11.25 -1.31
C VAL A 232 6.73 -10.27 -1.73
N TRP A 233 7.73 -10.07 -0.88
CA TRP A 233 8.89 -9.22 -1.16
C TRP A 233 10.14 -10.06 -1.18
N ASP A 234 11.01 -9.75 -2.15
CA ASP A 234 12.27 -10.46 -2.33
C ASP A 234 13.23 -10.16 -1.16
N GLU A 235 13.96 -11.19 -0.72
CA GLU A 235 15.02 -11.07 0.26
C GLU A 235 16.11 -10.11 -0.24
N ASP A 236 16.44 -10.14 -1.53
CA ASP A 236 17.47 -9.28 -2.13
C ASP A 236 17.08 -7.79 -2.07
N PHE A 237 15.79 -7.51 -2.25
CA PHE A 237 15.27 -6.15 -2.21
C PHE A 237 15.28 -5.59 -0.77
N LEU A 238 14.98 -6.42 0.22
CA LEU A 238 14.95 -5.99 1.62
C LEU A 238 16.31 -6.12 2.32
N ALA A 239 17.30 -6.81 1.75
CA ALA A 239 18.65 -6.92 2.29
C ALA A 239 19.35 -5.56 2.45
N HIS A 240 18.96 -4.57 1.64
CA HIS A 240 19.50 -3.22 1.65
C HIS A 240 18.80 -2.29 2.66
N VAL A 241 17.70 -2.74 3.27
CA VAL A 241 16.94 -1.94 4.24
C VAL A 241 17.66 -1.93 5.59
N GLU A 242 17.99 -0.73 6.05
CA GLU A 242 18.65 -0.45 7.32
C GLU A 242 17.67 0.08 8.36
N GLN A 243 16.59 0.70 7.90
CA GLN A 243 15.60 1.32 8.76
C GLN A 243 14.17 1.04 8.27
N ILE A 244 13.29 0.68 9.20
CA ILE A 244 11.86 0.53 8.94
C ILE A 244 11.06 1.40 9.91
N THR A 245 10.14 2.18 9.38
CA THR A 245 9.19 2.99 10.16
C THR A 245 7.79 2.43 9.97
N PHE A 246 7.20 1.88 11.02
CA PHE A 246 5.83 1.39 11.02
C PHE A 246 4.85 2.53 11.29
N VAL A 247 3.89 2.72 10.39
CA VAL A 247 2.88 3.78 10.49
C VAL A 247 1.48 3.16 10.47
N PRO A 248 0.72 3.20 11.58
CA PRO A 248 -0.64 2.71 11.59
C PRO A 248 -1.57 3.63 10.79
N SER A 249 -2.56 3.04 10.14
CA SER A 249 -3.63 3.71 9.40
C SER A 249 -4.98 3.13 9.79
N ALA A 250 -5.97 3.99 10.00
CA ALA A 250 -7.32 3.57 10.32
C ALA A 250 -8.05 2.95 9.12
N HIS A 251 -7.68 3.32 7.89
CA HIS A 251 -8.49 3.09 6.69
C HIS A 251 -8.00 1.94 5.80
N ILE A 252 -6.70 1.60 5.88
CA ILE A 252 -6.06 0.61 5.00
C ILE A 252 -6.57 -0.84 5.21
N GLY A 253 -7.35 -1.08 6.26
CA GLY A 253 -7.92 -2.40 6.54
C GLY A 253 -6.82 -3.45 6.76
N PRO A 254 -6.89 -4.62 6.09
CA PRO A 254 -5.90 -5.69 6.30
C PRO A 254 -4.62 -5.51 5.49
N TYR A 255 -4.55 -4.48 4.64
CA TYR A 255 -3.42 -4.31 3.74
C TYR A 255 -2.25 -3.63 4.42
N VAL A 256 -1.07 -3.84 3.84
CA VAL A 256 0.15 -3.13 4.19
C VAL A 256 0.64 -2.41 2.94
N PHE A 257 1.16 -1.21 3.10
CA PHE A 257 1.61 -0.38 1.98
C PHE A 257 3.01 0.20 2.29
N PRO A 258 4.04 -0.20 1.54
CA PRO A 258 5.38 0.33 1.73
C PRO A 258 5.63 1.59 0.90
N PHE A 259 6.28 2.58 1.52
CA PHE A 259 6.95 3.68 0.84
C PHE A 259 8.46 3.47 0.97
N PHE A 260 9.15 3.36 -0.16
CA PHE A 260 10.57 3.06 -0.21
C PHE A 260 11.39 4.33 -0.36
N HIS A 261 12.50 4.41 0.37
CA HIS A 261 13.47 5.49 0.24
C HIS A 261 14.89 5.01 0.54
N GLN A 262 15.71 4.84 -0.49
CA GLN A 262 17.11 4.38 -0.36
C GLN A 262 17.19 3.10 0.49
N ASN A 263 17.78 3.19 1.68
CA ASN A 263 17.94 2.09 2.64
C ASN A 263 16.84 2.09 3.73
N SER A 264 15.74 2.81 3.52
CA SER A 264 14.65 2.93 4.50
C SER A 264 13.29 2.61 3.90
N VAL A 265 12.39 2.09 4.75
CA VAL A 265 11.01 1.79 4.37
C VAL A 265 10.06 2.37 5.39
N ILE A 266 9.04 3.09 4.94
CA ILE A 266 7.87 3.43 5.75
C ILE A 266 6.79 2.41 5.43
N LEU A 267 6.42 1.60 6.40
CA LEU A 267 5.40 0.58 6.23
C LEU A 267 4.08 1.02 6.88
N MET A 268 3.12 1.39 6.03
CA MET A 268 1.75 1.61 6.45
C MET A 268 1.06 0.28 6.76
N PHE A 269 0.33 0.20 7.87
CA PHE A 269 -0.43 -1.00 8.26
C PHE A 269 -1.74 -0.63 8.97
N GLY A 270 -2.71 -1.56 9.02
CA GLY A 270 -3.97 -1.33 9.75
C GLY A 270 -3.75 -1.11 11.24
N ALA A 271 -4.28 0.00 11.77
CA ALA A 271 -4.18 0.35 13.19
C ALA A 271 -4.77 -0.74 14.08
N ARG A 272 -3.96 -1.21 15.04
CA ARG A 272 -4.27 -2.37 15.89
C ARG A 272 -3.38 -2.43 17.12
N THR A 273 -3.55 -3.45 17.95
CA THR A 273 -2.70 -3.72 19.11
C THR A 273 -1.79 -4.93 18.88
N PRO A 274 -0.61 -5.01 19.52
CA PRO A 274 0.22 -6.20 19.44
C PRO A 274 -0.49 -7.44 19.99
N PRO A 275 -0.16 -8.65 19.51
CA PRO A 275 -0.68 -9.89 20.07
C PRO A 275 -0.42 -9.99 21.57
N GLY A 276 -1.41 -10.46 22.33
CA GLY A 276 -1.28 -10.69 23.78
C GLY A 276 -1.34 -9.43 24.65
N VAL A 277 -1.23 -8.22 24.09
CA VAL A 277 -1.38 -6.97 24.84
C VAL A 277 -2.86 -6.65 25.02
N ARG A 278 -3.36 -6.78 26.25
CA ARG A 278 -4.71 -6.36 26.62
C ARG A 278 -4.73 -4.84 26.83
N ILE A 279 -4.84 -4.07 25.76
CA ILE A 279 -5.14 -2.63 25.88
C ILE A 279 -6.64 -2.45 26.09
N ALA A 280 -7.00 -1.47 26.93
CA ALA A 280 -8.36 -1.17 27.32
C ALA A 280 -9.24 -0.58 26.19
N SER A 281 -8.67 -0.21 25.04
CA SER A 281 -9.44 0.42 23.96
C SER A 281 -10.36 -0.56 23.24
N THR A 282 -11.63 -0.34 23.48
CA THR A 282 -12.73 -1.02 22.79
C THR A 282 -12.75 -0.68 21.30
N ALA A 283 -12.30 0.50 20.90
CA ALA A 283 -12.30 0.94 19.50
C ALA A 283 -11.30 0.16 18.65
N LEU A 284 -10.00 0.12 19.01
CA LEU A 284 -8.98 -0.62 18.26
C LEU A 284 -9.31 -2.10 18.15
N SER A 285 -9.69 -2.71 19.28
CA SER A 285 -10.06 -4.14 19.30
C SER A 285 -11.30 -4.45 18.47
N ARG A 286 -12.29 -3.55 18.43
CA ARG A 286 -13.48 -3.68 17.58
C ARG A 286 -13.12 -3.53 16.10
N SER A 287 -12.32 -2.52 15.73
CA SER A 287 -11.89 -2.31 14.34
C SER A 287 -11.10 -3.50 13.81
N GLU A 288 -10.16 -4.05 14.58
CA GLU A 288 -9.41 -5.24 14.17
C GLU A 288 -10.33 -6.46 14.01
N LEU A 289 -11.28 -6.65 14.93
CA LEU A 289 -12.24 -7.75 14.84
C LEU A 289 -13.17 -7.59 13.61
N LEU A 290 -13.63 -6.38 13.31
CA LEU A 290 -14.43 -6.10 12.11
C LEU A 290 -13.67 -6.45 10.83
N VAL A 291 -12.39 -6.05 10.71
CA VAL A 291 -11.55 -6.43 9.55
C VAL A 291 -11.48 -7.95 9.38
N ARG A 292 -11.28 -8.69 10.48
CA ARG A 292 -11.21 -10.15 10.48
C ARG A 292 -12.54 -10.81 10.11
N LEU A 293 -13.67 -10.26 10.58
CA LEU A 293 -15.00 -10.81 10.33
C LEU A 293 -15.51 -10.48 8.92
N ASN A 294 -15.30 -9.26 8.43
CA ASN A 294 -15.67 -8.83 7.08
C ASN A 294 -15.00 -9.70 6.00
N ALA A 295 -13.77 -10.14 6.27
CA ALA A 295 -13.05 -11.06 5.39
C ALA A 295 -13.68 -12.47 5.33
N LEU A 296 -14.38 -12.90 6.37
CA LEU A 296 -15.08 -14.19 6.42
C LEU A 296 -16.57 -14.10 6.03
N ALA A 297 -17.18 -12.92 6.14
CA ALA A 297 -18.60 -12.69 5.88
C ALA A 297 -18.93 -12.53 4.38
N ASP A 298 -18.55 -13.51 3.57
CA ASP A 298 -18.80 -13.54 2.12
C ASP A 298 -18.89 -14.96 1.60
N ASP A 299 -19.93 -15.25 0.81
CA ASP A 299 -20.22 -16.59 0.32
C ASP A 299 -19.08 -17.16 -0.54
N THR A 300 -18.53 -16.35 -1.46
CA THR A 300 -17.45 -16.82 -2.34
C THR A 300 -16.18 -17.10 -1.57
N ARG A 301 -15.83 -16.24 -0.59
CA ARG A 301 -14.67 -16.46 0.29
C ARG A 301 -14.84 -17.71 1.16
N LEU A 302 -16.04 -17.98 1.67
CA LEU A 302 -16.32 -19.21 2.41
C LEU A 302 -16.22 -20.46 1.52
N ARG A 303 -16.66 -20.38 0.26
CA ARG A 303 -16.50 -21.49 -0.71
C ARG A 303 -15.03 -21.73 -1.08
N ILE A 304 -14.22 -20.67 -1.21
CA ILE A 304 -12.75 -20.80 -1.37
C ILE A 304 -12.15 -21.52 -0.14
N ILE A 305 -12.55 -21.11 1.07
CA ILE A 305 -12.07 -21.75 2.30
C ILE A 305 -12.50 -23.23 2.33
N GLU A 306 -13.75 -23.54 2.00
CA GLU A 306 -14.26 -24.91 1.93
C GLU A 306 -13.45 -25.78 0.96
N LEU A 307 -13.16 -25.30 -0.25
CA LEU A 307 -12.30 -26.01 -1.20
C LEU A 307 -10.92 -26.31 -0.61
N LEU A 308 -10.31 -25.33 0.06
CA LEU A 308 -9.00 -25.48 0.72
C LEU A 308 -9.04 -26.29 2.02
N THR A 309 -10.22 -26.72 2.52
CA THR A 309 -10.29 -27.73 3.59
C THR A 309 -10.14 -29.16 3.06
N GLN A 310 -10.43 -29.36 1.77
CA GLN A 310 -10.39 -30.67 1.11
C GLN A 310 -9.03 -30.96 0.47
N GLN A 311 -8.22 -29.93 0.25
CA GLN A 311 -6.90 -29.98 -0.39
C GLN A 311 -5.88 -29.22 0.47
N GLU A 312 -4.65 -29.71 0.60
CA GLU A 312 -3.62 -29.03 1.42
C GLU A 312 -3.19 -27.66 0.84
N GLU A 313 -3.13 -27.55 -0.49
CA GLU A 313 -2.76 -26.33 -1.23
C GLU A 313 -3.49 -26.33 -2.58
N MET A 314 -3.89 -25.16 -3.07
CA MET A 314 -4.51 -25.02 -4.40
C MET A 314 -4.08 -23.73 -5.10
N CYS A 315 -3.86 -23.78 -6.41
CA CYS A 315 -3.40 -22.64 -7.18
C CYS A 315 -4.56 -21.77 -7.69
N ALA A 316 -4.29 -20.49 -7.96
CA ALA A 316 -5.31 -19.50 -8.32
C ALA A 316 -6.18 -19.93 -9.51
N GLN A 317 -5.56 -20.56 -10.53
CA GLN A 317 -6.25 -21.03 -11.74
C GLN A 317 -7.23 -22.16 -11.44
N ASP A 318 -6.86 -23.09 -10.56
CA ASP A 318 -7.72 -24.19 -10.14
C ASP A 318 -8.92 -23.65 -9.33
N ILE A 319 -8.67 -22.69 -8.43
CA ILE A 319 -9.73 -22.02 -7.66
C ILE A 319 -10.71 -21.30 -8.59
N MET A 320 -10.19 -20.63 -9.62
CA MET A 320 -11.03 -19.99 -10.65
C MET A 320 -11.88 -21.00 -11.40
N GLY A 321 -11.32 -22.14 -11.81
CA GLY A 321 -12.02 -23.19 -12.54
C GLY A 321 -13.14 -23.81 -11.71
N GLU A 322 -12.83 -24.26 -10.50
CA GLU A 322 -13.78 -24.93 -9.59
C GLU A 322 -14.95 -24.02 -9.19
N LEU A 323 -14.69 -22.73 -8.96
CA LEU A 323 -15.73 -21.77 -8.55
C LEU A 323 -16.32 -20.96 -9.72
N SER A 324 -15.88 -21.22 -10.95
CA SER A 324 -16.29 -20.45 -12.14
C SER A 324 -16.10 -18.93 -11.97
N LEU A 325 -15.00 -18.52 -11.33
CA LEU A 325 -14.68 -17.12 -11.08
C LEU A 325 -13.87 -16.52 -12.23
N SER A 326 -14.14 -15.25 -12.53
CA SER A 326 -13.20 -14.47 -13.35
C SER A 326 -11.88 -14.27 -12.61
N GLN A 327 -10.80 -14.01 -13.35
CA GLN A 327 -9.49 -13.74 -12.77
C GLN A 327 -9.51 -12.53 -11.81
N SER A 328 -10.25 -11.48 -12.17
CA SER A 328 -10.38 -10.28 -11.33
C SER A 328 -11.11 -10.57 -10.03
N SER A 329 -12.20 -11.35 -10.09
CA SER A 329 -12.98 -11.75 -8.92
C SER A 329 -12.16 -12.66 -7.98
N ALA A 330 -11.56 -13.73 -8.51
CA ALA A 330 -10.72 -14.64 -7.73
C ALA A 330 -9.54 -13.91 -7.08
N SER A 331 -8.84 -13.05 -7.84
CA SER A 331 -7.72 -12.25 -7.32
C SER A 331 -8.16 -11.35 -6.16
N ARG A 332 -9.33 -10.69 -6.26
CA ARG A 332 -9.88 -9.83 -5.20
C ARG A 332 -10.14 -10.63 -3.91
N HIS A 333 -10.85 -11.75 -4.00
CA HIS A 333 -11.17 -12.59 -2.85
C HIS A 333 -9.92 -13.21 -2.20
N LEU A 334 -9.04 -13.80 -3.02
CA LEU A 334 -7.79 -14.42 -2.54
C LEU A 334 -6.89 -13.38 -1.88
N ARG A 335 -6.77 -12.19 -2.47
CA ARG A 335 -5.96 -11.11 -1.90
C ARG A 335 -6.49 -10.61 -0.57
N GLN A 336 -7.81 -10.53 -0.38
CA GLN A 336 -8.38 -10.14 0.91
C GLN A 336 -8.16 -11.24 1.98
N LEU A 337 -8.35 -12.51 1.64
CA LEU A 337 -8.11 -13.62 2.56
C LEU A 337 -6.62 -13.75 2.93
N SER A 338 -5.69 -13.58 1.98
CA SER A 338 -4.26 -13.50 2.25
C SER A 338 -3.92 -12.24 3.06
N ALA A 339 -4.56 -11.10 2.78
CA ALA A 339 -4.32 -9.85 3.51
C ALA A 339 -4.68 -9.94 4.98
N THR A 340 -5.76 -10.64 5.28
CA THR A 340 -6.27 -10.86 6.64
C THR A 340 -5.57 -12.02 7.35
N GLY A 341 -4.68 -12.73 6.64
CA GLY A 341 -3.85 -13.81 7.14
C GLY A 341 -4.53 -15.18 7.18
N TYR A 342 -5.74 -15.33 6.63
CA TYR A 342 -6.44 -16.62 6.58
C TYR A 342 -5.87 -17.58 5.54
N LEU A 343 -5.22 -17.03 4.50
CA LEU A 343 -4.46 -17.80 3.53
C LEU A 343 -2.97 -17.49 3.64
N VAL A 344 -2.16 -18.53 3.49
CA VAL A 344 -0.72 -18.39 3.23
C VAL A 344 -0.51 -18.54 1.73
N GLU A 345 0.15 -17.55 1.14
CA GLU A 345 0.45 -17.49 -0.28
C GLU A 345 1.89 -17.95 -0.54
N ARG A 346 2.05 -18.81 -1.56
CA ARG A 346 3.35 -19.26 -2.08
C ARG A 346 3.36 -19.17 -3.59
N THR A 347 4.46 -18.71 -4.17
CA THR A 347 4.68 -18.83 -5.62
C THR A 347 5.30 -20.18 -5.94
N HIS A 348 4.63 -20.97 -6.78
CA HIS A 348 5.12 -22.23 -7.30
C HIS A 348 5.08 -22.20 -8.83
N GLN A 349 6.25 -22.32 -9.47
CA GLN A 349 6.39 -22.30 -10.94
C GLN A 349 5.71 -21.07 -11.61
N GLY A 350 5.80 -19.91 -10.97
CA GLY A 350 5.17 -18.67 -11.47
C GLY A 350 3.68 -18.53 -11.17
N ALA A 351 3.02 -19.58 -10.66
CA ALA A 351 1.63 -19.52 -10.20
C ALA A 351 1.55 -19.25 -8.70
N LYS A 352 0.53 -18.49 -8.27
CA LYS A 352 0.24 -18.30 -6.85
C LYS A 352 -0.64 -19.44 -6.34
N CYS A 353 -0.20 -20.10 -5.29
CA CYS A 353 -0.92 -21.17 -4.63
C CYS A 353 -1.13 -20.84 -3.15
N TYR A 354 -2.23 -21.35 -2.62
CA TYR A 354 -2.78 -20.92 -1.34
C TYR A 354 -3.09 -22.13 -0.47
N ARG A 355 -2.82 -21.99 0.81
CA ARG A 355 -3.22 -22.93 1.86
C ARG A 355 -3.89 -22.20 3.02
N LEU A 356 -4.72 -22.91 3.78
CA LEU A 356 -5.33 -22.33 4.98
C LEU A 356 -4.29 -22.06 6.07
N ASN A 357 -4.49 -20.96 6.79
CA ASN A 357 -3.83 -20.65 8.04
C ASN A 357 -4.78 -20.89 9.21
N VAL A 358 -4.82 -22.13 9.71
CA VAL A 358 -5.73 -22.56 10.78
C VAL A 358 -5.51 -21.77 12.07
N ASP A 359 -4.26 -21.39 12.38
CA ASP A 359 -3.94 -20.58 13.56
C ASP A 359 -4.64 -19.23 13.54
N ARG A 360 -4.75 -18.61 12.36
CA ARG A 360 -5.47 -17.33 12.21
C ARG A 360 -6.95 -17.46 12.54
N PHE A 361 -7.61 -18.56 12.15
CA PHE A 361 -9.01 -18.82 12.52
C PHE A 361 -9.17 -18.98 14.03
N ASN A 362 -8.28 -19.76 14.66
CA ASN A 362 -8.27 -19.95 16.11
C ASN A 362 -8.10 -18.61 16.85
N ASP A 363 -7.21 -17.74 16.36
CA ASP A 363 -6.99 -16.42 16.94
C ASP A 363 -8.19 -15.50 16.78
N THR A 364 -8.89 -15.55 15.64
CA THR A 364 -10.14 -14.80 15.45
C THR A 364 -11.22 -15.26 16.41
N ILE A 365 -11.40 -16.58 16.61
CA ILE A 365 -12.37 -17.13 17.58
C ILE A 365 -12.02 -16.67 19.00
N LYS A 366 -10.77 -16.81 19.42
CA LYS A 366 -10.30 -16.35 20.74
C LYS A 366 -10.53 -14.85 20.95
N SER A 367 -10.28 -14.04 19.92
CA SER A 367 -10.48 -12.60 19.97
C SER A 367 -11.96 -12.26 20.13
N LEU A 368 -12.85 -12.91 19.38
CA LEU A 368 -14.30 -12.75 19.48
C LEU A 368 -14.82 -13.18 20.86
N SER A 369 -14.38 -14.34 21.37
CA SER A 369 -14.74 -14.81 22.71
C SER A 369 -14.28 -13.83 23.79
N SER A 370 -13.04 -13.33 23.67
CA SER A 370 -12.49 -12.33 24.61
C SER A 370 -13.27 -11.02 24.55
N PHE A 371 -13.70 -10.58 23.38
CA PHE A 371 -14.51 -9.38 23.19
C PHE A 371 -15.86 -9.48 23.93
N VAL A 372 -16.56 -10.61 23.80
CA VAL A 372 -17.85 -10.87 24.48
C VAL A 372 -17.69 -11.08 25.98
N ALA A 373 -16.54 -11.61 26.42
CA ALA A 373 -16.27 -11.88 27.83
C ALA A 373 -15.86 -10.62 28.64
N ARG A 374 -15.65 -9.46 28.00
CA ARG A 374 -15.44 -8.18 28.68
C ARG A 374 -16.74 -7.75 29.37
N ARG A 375 -16.94 -8.22 30.60
CA ARG A 375 -17.99 -7.75 31.50
C ARG A 375 -17.48 -6.65 32.40
#